data_AF-A0A8S4FZZ0-F1
#
_entry.id   AF-A0A8S4FZZ0-F1
#
_cell.length_a   1.000
_cell.length_b   1.000
_cell.length_c   1.000
_cell.angle_alpha   90.00
_cell.angle_beta   90.00
_cell.angle_gamma   90.00
#
_symmetry.space_group_name_H-M   'P 1'
#
loop_
_entity.id
_entity.type
_entity.pdbx_description
1 polymer ?
#
loop_
_entity_poly.entity_id
_entity_poly.type
_entity_poly.pdbx_seq_one_letter_code
_entity_poly.pdbx_strand_id
1 'polypeptide(L)'
;MVILHIKRGDESQFLYETVVTQAVDDVVSDVAAIFNGRLKVERICYELEELGKYGTYLPPEMQGLTEEQITELKLQDPWAKKCAPQNHVIQKDPLGRRCGLAPPTHMQTVLTTAAGVAKECVSKKHNYVIQKDPLGRRCGLAPTTHM
;
A
#
# COMPACT_ATOMS: atom_id res chain seq x y z
N MET A 1 5.81 26.09 19.49
CA MET A 1 5.39 24.78 18.97
C MET A 1 3.89 24.84 18.77
N VAL A 2 3.38 24.47 17.60
CA VAL A 2 1.95 24.49 17.25
C VAL A 2 1.57 23.17 16.61
N ILE A 3 0.39 22.66 16.95
CA ILE A 3 -0.16 21.43 16.38
C ILE A 3 -1.32 21.82 15.46
N LEU A 4 -1.22 21.42 14.20
CA LEU A 4 -2.25 21.61 13.18
C LEU A 4 -3.10 20.34 13.08
N HIS A 5 -4.40 20.48 13.23
CA HIS A 5 -5.34 19.39 12.99
C HIS A 5 -5.74 19.38 11.51
N ILE A 6 -5.26 18.38 10.77
CA ILE A 6 -5.57 18.21 9.36
C ILE A 6 -6.89 17.44 9.21
N LYS A 7 -7.85 18.07 8.52
CA LYS A 7 -9.18 17.52 8.24
C LYS A 7 -9.46 17.49 6.75
N ARG A 8 -10.34 16.59 6.34
CA ARG A 8 -10.94 16.58 5.00
C ARG A 8 -12.46 16.51 5.16
N GLY A 9 -13.14 17.64 4.96
CA GLY A 9 -14.55 17.79 5.37
C GLY A 9 -14.67 17.59 6.88
N ASP A 10 -15.58 16.70 7.28
CA ASP A 10 -15.79 16.35 8.69
C ASP A 10 -14.83 15.27 9.21
N GLU A 11 -14.06 14.64 8.33
CA GLU A 11 -13.15 13.57 8.70
C GLU A 11 -11.80 14.10 9.23
N SER A 12 -11.45 13.67 10.44
CA SER A 12 -10.12 13.90 11.02
C SER A 12 -9.10 12.96 10.37
N GLN A 13 -7.99 13.52 9.87
CA GLN A 13 -6.97 12.75 9.15
C GLN A 13 -5.76 12.47 10.03
N PHE A 14 -5.08 13.51 10.52
CA PHE A 14 -3.90 13.41 11.39
C PHE A 14 -3.55 14.78 12.02
N LEU A 15 -2.64 14.75 12.98
CA LEU A 15 -2.07 15.94 13.61
C LEU A 15 -0.66 16.20 13.05
N TYR A 16 -0.36 17.45 12.74
CA TYR A 16 0.95 17.86 12.21
C TYR A 16 1.59 18.90 13.15
N GLU A 17 2.79 18.63 13.64
CA GLU A 17 3.50 19.56 14.52
C GLU A 17 4.45 20.45 13.72
N THR A 18 4.40 21.75 13.98
CA THR A 18 5.27 22.73 13.34
C THR A 18 5.57 23.93 14.25
N VAL A 19 6.41 24.85 13.78
CA VAL A 19 6.72 26.12 14.44
C VAL A 19 6.01 27.28 13.73
N VAL A 20 5.72 28.35 14.47
CA VAL A 20 5.02 29.55 13.95
C VAL A 20 5.85 30.26 12.86
N THR A 21 7.17 30.08 12.89
CA THR A 21 8.11 30.71 11.94
C THR A 21 8.23 29.97 10.61
N GLN A 22 7.64 28.79 10.47
CA GLN A 22 7.74 28.00 9.24
C GLN A 22 6.91 28.66 8.13
N ALA A 23 7.45 28.67 6.90
CA ALA A 23 6.69 29.14 5.74
C ALA A 23 5.47 28.24 5.48
N VAL A 24 4.34 28.87 5.13
CA VAL A 24 3.08 28.16 4.88
C VAL A 24 3.22 27.17 3.73
N ASP A 25 3.94 27.53 2.67
CA ASP A 25 4.16 26.66 1.51
C ASP A 25 4.88 25.36 1.87
N ASP A 26 5.87 25.43 2.76
CA ASP A 26 6.57 24.24 3.25
C ASP A 26 5.64 23.34 4.06
N VAL A 27 4.84 23.93 4.96
CA VAL A 27 3.87 23.21 5.78
C VAL A 27 2.84 22.51 4.88
N VAL A 28 2.35 23.18 3.84
CA VAL A 28 1.40 22.60 2.88
C VAL A 28 2.05 21.46 2.10
N SER A 29 3.28 21.63 1.63
CA SER A 29 4.04 20.60 0.93
C SER A 29 4.26 19.35 1.79
N ASP A 30 4.67 19.53 3.05
CA ASP A 30 4.88 18.44 4.00
C ASP A 30 3.59 17.67 4.28
N VAL A 31 2.50 18.38 4.58
CA VAL A 31 1.18 17.80 4.85
C VAL A 31 0.69 17.02 3.63
N ALA A 32 0.84 17.58 2.43
CA ALA A 32 0.47 16.90 1.18
C ALA A 32 1.32 15.64 0.95
N ALA A 33 2.62 15.69 1.22
CA ALA A 33 3.51 14.54 1.09
C ALA A 33 3.12 13.40 2.06
N ILE A 34 2.80 13.73 3.32
CA ILE A 34 2.32 12.77 4.32
C ILE A 34 1.02 12.13 3.88
N PHE A 35 0.03 12.94 3.49
CA PHE A 35 -1.28 12.45 3.07
C PHE A 35 -1.16 11.52 1.85
N ASN A 36 -0.42 11.93 0.83
CA ASN A 36 -0.16 11.12 -0.35
C ASN A 36 0.64 9.85 -0.02
N GLY A 37 1.56 9.92 0.94
CA GLY A 37 2.30 8.77 1.45
C GLY A 37 1.37 7.70 2.03
N ARG A 38 0.43 8.10 2.88
CA ARG A 38 -0.58 7.19 3.46
C ARG A 38 -1.41 6.51 2.39
N LEU A 39 -1.90 7.26 1.39
CA LEU A 39 -2.65 6.70 0.27
C LEU A 39 -1.82 5.71 -0.55
N LYS A 40 -0.53 5.96 -0.74
CA LYS A 40 0.38 5.03 -1.43
C LYS A 40 0.56 3.72 -0.66
N VAL A 41 0.76 3.79 0.66
CA VAL A 41 0.84 2.59 1.51
C VAL A 41 -0.45 1.79 1.40
N GLU A 42 -1.60 2.46 1.54
CA GLU A 42 -2.90 1.81 1.45
C GLU A 42 -3.07 1.07 0.10
N ARG A 43 -2.72 1.74 -1.01
CA ARG A 43 -2.73 1.14 -2.35
C ARG A 43 -1.85 -0.10 -2.45
N ILE A 44 -0.63 -0.06 -1.90
CA ILE A 44 0.29 -1.21 -1.90
C ILE A 44 -0.33 -2.36 -1.10
N CYS A 45 -0.94 -2.09 0.05
CA CYS A 45 -1.56 -3.12 0.86
C CYS A 45 -2.72 -3.81 0.14
N TYR A 46 -3.56 -3.07 -0.60
CA TYR A 46 -4.62 -3.67 -1.43
C TYR A 46 -4.03 -4.57 -2.53
N GLU A 47 -2.98 -4.11 -3.22
CA GLU A 47 -2.32 -4.92 -4.26
C GLU A 47 -1.63 -6.17 -3.69
N LEU A 48 -1.15 -6.10 -2.45
CA LEU A 48 -0.54 -7.23 -1.73
C LEU A 48 -1.58 -8.30 -1.36
N GLU A 49 -2.77 -7.88 -0.94
CA GLU A 49 -3.89 -8.78 -0.65
C GLU A 49 -4.33 -9.54 -1.91
N GLU A 50 -4.45 -8.83 -3.03
CA GLU A 50 -4.81 -9.43 -4.32
C GLU A 50 -3.70 -10.33 -4.88
N LEU A 51 -2.43 -9.97 -4.65
CA LEU A 51 -1.27 -10.83 -4.94
C LEU A 51 -1.34 -12.14 -4.15
N GLY A 52 -1.71 -12.07 -2.87
CA GLY A 52 -1.89 -13.24 -2.02
C GLY A 52 -2.98 -14.18 -2.52
N LYS A 53 -4.08 -13.65 -3.07
CA LYS A 53 -5.23 -14.45 -3.53
C LYS A 53 -5.06 -15.03 -4.94
N TYR A 54 -4.46 -14.27 -5.86
CA TYR A 54 -4.51 -14.59 -7.30
C TYR A 54 -3.14 -14.63 -7.96
N GLY A 55 -2.06 -14.33 -7.22
CA GLY A 55 -0.71 -14.33 -7.77
C GLY A 55 -0.35 -13.06 -8.53
N THR A 56 0.73 -13.13 -9.30
CA THR A 56 1.32 -11.98 -10.00
C THR A 56 0.42 -11.48 -11.13
N TYR A 57 0.64 -10.23 -11.54
CA TYR A 57 -0.03 -9.67 -12.72
C TYR A 57 0.28 -10.49 -13.97
N LEU A 58 -0.67 -10.53 -14.90
CA LEU A 58 -0.44 -10.98 -16.28
C LEU A 58 0.24 -9.88 -17.09
N PRO A 59 0.98 -10.22 -18.15
CA PRO A 59 1.47 -9.25 -19.12
C PRO A 59 0.36 -8.35 -19.65
N PRO A 60 0.60 -7.06 -19.91
CA PRO A 60 -0.42 -6.14 -20.41
C PRO A 60 -1.12 -6.65 -21.68
N GLU A 61 -0.41 -7.39 -22.52
CA GLU A 61 -0.93 -8.00 -23.75
C GLU A 61 -1.92 -9.15 -23.50
N MET A 62 -1.89 -9.75 -22.30
CA MET A 62 -2.73 -10.89 -21.91
C MET A 62 -3.87 -10.48 -20.97
N GLN A 63 -3.85 -9.28 -20.41
CA GLN A 63 -4.87 -8.81 -19.47
C GLN A 63 -6.21 -8.61 -20.20
N GLY A 64 -7.29 -9.19 -19.66
CA GLY A 64 -8.64 -9.06 -20.21
C GLY A 64 -8.94 -9.94 -21.43
N LEU A 65 -8.00 -10.77 -21.88
CA LEU A 65 -8.25 -11.81 -22.88
C LEU A 65 -8.85 -13.06 -22.23
N THR A 66 -9.70 -13.77 -22.96
CA THR A 66 -10.18 -15.08 -22.53
C THR A 66 -9.11 -16.14 -22.73
N GLU A 67 -9.21 -17.26 -22.00
CA GLU A 67 -8.29 -18.39 -22.14
C GLU A 67 -8.26 -18.96 -23.57
N GLU A 68 -9.39 -18.88 -24.27
CA GLU A 68 -9.52 -19.26 -25.68
C GLU A 68 -8.68 -18.37 -26.58
N GLN A 69 -8.80 -17.04 -26.42
CA GLN A 69 -8.02 -16.06 -27.18
C GLN A 69 -6.52 -16.17 -26.91
N ILE A 70 -6.13 -16.40 -25.66
CA ILE A 70 -4.72 -16.62 -25.29
C ILE A 70 -4.15 -17.85 -26.01
N THR A 71 -4.94 -18.92 -26.09
CA THR A 71 -4.54 -20.17 -26.75
C THR A 71 -4.45 -20.00 -28.27
N GLU A 72 -5.41 -19.29 -28.87
CA GLU A 72 -5.41 -18.98 -30.31
C GLU A 72 -4.21 -18.11 -30.71
N LEU A 73 -3.92 -17.07 -29.92
CA LEU A 73 -2.78 -16.17 -30.13
C LEU A 73 -1.45 -16.79 -29.69
N LYS A 74 -1.47 -17.98 -29.08
CA LYS A 74 -0.30 -18.71 -28.55
C LYS A 74 0.55 -17.86 -27.58
N LEU A 75 -0.11 -16.98 -26.84
CA LEU A 75 0.53 -16.12 -25.86
C LEU A 75 0.93 -16.97 -24.64
N GLN A 76 2.17 -16.78 -24.17
CA GLN A 76 2.66 -17.44 -22.97
C GLN A 76 3.04 -16.39 -21.94
N ASP A 77 2.67 -16.61 -20.68
CA ASP A 77 3.10 -15.76 -19.58
C ASP A 77 4.57 -16.04 -19.23
N PRO A 78 5.51 -15.11 -19.51
CA PRO A 78 6.91 -15.27 -19.15
C PRO A 78 7.15 -15.15 -17.64
N TRP A 79 6.23 -14.51 -16.90
CA TRP A 79 6.35 -14.25 -15.47
C TRP A 79 5.84 -15.42 -14.65
N ALA A 80 4.81 -16.13 -15.09
CA ALA A 80 4.37 -17.37 -14.45
C ALA A 80 5.52 -18.36 -14.23
N LYS A 81 6.40 -18.54 -15.22
CA LYS A 81 7.55 -19.47 -15.11
C LYS A 81 8.65 -18.97 -14.16
N LYS A 82 8.84 -17.66 -14.05
CA LYS A 82 9.94 -17.06 -13.27
C LYS A 82 9.55 -16.73 -11.83
N CYS A 83 8.31 -16.32 -11.62
CA CYS A 83 7.84 -15.69 -10.40
C CYS A 83 6.85 -16.56 -9.63
N ALA A 84 6.38 -17.68 -10.19
CA ALA A 84 5.48 -18.58 -9.47
C ALA A 84 6.23 -19.25 -8.30
N PRO A 85 5.65 -19.21 -7.08
CA PRO A 85 6.23 -19.90 -5.95
C PRO A 85 6.10 -21.41 -6.11
N GLN A 86 7.03 -22.13 -5.47
CA GLN A 86 6.95 -23.58 -5.34
C GLN A 86 5.70 -23.94 -4.51
N ASN A 87 4.88 -24.88 -5.00
CA ASN A 87 3.58 -25.26 -4.43
C ASN A 87 2.53 -24.13 -4.44
N HIS A 88 2.40 -23.43 -5.56
CA HIS A 88 1.32 -22.45 -5.76
C HIS A 88 -0.07 -23.12 -5.76
N VAL A 89 -1.08 -22.34 -5.35
CA VAL A 89 -2.49 -22.73 -5.41
C VAL A 89 -3.11 -22.10 -6.65
N ILE A 90 -3.81 -22.88 -7.46
CA ILE A 90 -4.47 -22.36 -8.67
C ILE A 90 -5.80 -21.73 -8.26
N GLN A 91 -5.88 -20.41 -8.40
CA GLN A 91 -7.07 -19.62 -8.11
C GLN A 91 -7.20 -18.51 -9.14
N LYS A 92 -8.15 -18.65 -10.07
CA LYS A 92 -8.36 -17.66 -11.14
C LYS A 92 -8.84 -16.33 -10.60
N ASP A 93 -8.32 -15.25 -11.17
CA ASP A 93 -8.74 -13.88 -10.89
C ASP A 93 -10.07 -13.59 -11.59
N PRO A 94 -11.13 -13.18 -10.86
CA PRO A 94 -12.41 -12.81 -11.47
C PRO A 94 -12.30 -11.62 -12.44
N LEU A 95 -11.30 -10.76 -12.29
CA LEU A 95 -11.08 -9.60 -13.14
C LEU A 95 -10.15 -9.89 -14.32
N GLY A 96 -9.53 -11.08 -14.39
CA GLY A 96 -8.63 -11.46 -15.47
C GLY A 96 -7.36 -10.60 -15.58
N ARG A 97 -6.89 -10.03 -14.47
CA ARG A 97 -5.69 -9.18 -14.42
C ARG A 97 -4.45 -9.94 -13.96
N ARG A 98 -4.63 -11.01 -13.18
CA ARG A 98 -3.56 -11.81 -12.56
C ARG A 98 -3.51 -13.24 -13.09
N CYS A 99 -2.35 -13.88 -12.94
CA CYS A 99 -2.05 -15.19 -13.54
C CYS A 99 -2.85 -16.35 -12.92
N GLY A 100 -3.38 -16.15 -11.73
CA GLY A 100 -4.12 -17.17 -10.98
C GLY A 100 -3.25 -18.19 -10.26
N LEU A 101 -1.94 -17.94 -10.16
CA LEU A 101 -0.98 -18.77 -9.43
C LEU A 101 -0.73 -18.15 -8.04
N ALA A 102 -1.64 -18.42 -7.12
CA ALA A 102 -1.60 -17.86 -5.77
C ALA A 102 -0.44 -18.47 -4.94
N PRO A 103 0.21 -17.68 -4.07
CA PRO A 103 1.14 -18.19 -3.07
C PRO A 103 0.57 -19.31 -2.20
N PRO A 104 1.40 -20.24 -1.67
CA PRO A 104 0.98 -21.17 -0.61
C PRO A 104 0.43 -20.46 0.64
N THR A 105 -0.44 -21.15 1.39
CA THR A 105 -1.19 -20.60 2.53
C THR A 105 -0.31 -19.89 3.57
N HIS A 106 0.85 -20.45 3.91
CA HIS A 106 1.79 -19.81 4.84
C HIS A 106 2.20 -18.40 4.37
N MET A 107 2.53 -18.24 3.08
CA MET A 107 2.92 -16.93 2.54
C MET A 107 1.73 -15.99 2.41
N GLN A 108 0.53 -16.51 2.10
CA GLN A 108 -0.69 -15.69 2.11
C GLN A 108 -0.90 -15.08 3.50
N THR A 109 -0.76 -15.86 4.58
CA THR A 109 -0.86 -15.36 5.95
C THR A 109 0.17 -14.26 6.22
N VAL A 110 1.44 -14.46 5.83
CA VAL A 110 2.49 -13.44 5.99
C VAL A 110 2.12 -12.15 5.26
N LEU A 111 1.63 -12.23 4.02
CA LEU A 111 1.21 -11.06 3.24
C LEU A 111 0.02 -10.36 3.91
N THR A 112 -1.01 -11.10 4.33
CA THR A 112 -2.18 -10.52 5.01
C THR A 112 -1.79 -9.85 6.33
N THR A 113 -0.93 -10.48 7.14
CA THR A 113 -0.44 -9.89 8.38
C THR A 113 0.39 -8.64 8.11
N ALA A 114 1.31 -8.67 7.15
CA ALA A 114 2.12 -7.51 6.79
C ALA A 114 1.27 -6.33 6.27
N ALA A 115 0.27 -6.61 5.41
CA ALA A 115 -0.69 -5.61 4.95
C ALA A 115 -1.51 -5.05 6.12
N GLY A 116 -1.95 -5.90 7.05
CA GLY A 116 -2.68 -5.49 8.25
C GLY A 116 -1.89 -4.53 9.13
N VAL A 117 -0.64 -4.89 9.45
CA VAL A 117 0.27 -4.03 10.23
C VAL A 117 0.51 -2.70 9.51
N ALA A 118 0.82 -2.74 8.22
CA ALA A 118 1.05 -1.51 7.45
C ALA A 118 -0.20 -0.62 7.39
N LYS A 119 -1.40 -1.19 7.21
CA LYS A 119 -2.68 -0.47 7.24
C LYS A 119 -2.94 0.14 8.62
N GLU A 120 -2.61 -0.57 9.69
CA GLU A 120 -2.76 -0.07 11.06
C GLU A 120 -1.83 1.12 11.33
N CYS A 121 -0.56 1.05 10.89
CA CYS A 121 0.41 2.13 11.00
C CYS A 121 -0.02 3.42 10.28
N VAL A 122 -0.77 3.31 9.18
CA VAL A 122 -1.29 4.48 8.44
C VAL A 122 -2.74 4.81 8.78
N SER A 123 -3.38 4.04 9.67
CA SER A 123 -4.80 4.19 9.99
C SER A 123 -5.09 5.52 10.70
N LYS A 124 -6.33 6.00 10.55
CA LYS A 124 -6.81 7.24 11.19
C LYS A 124 -6.92 7.12 12.72
N LYS A 125 -6.83 5.90 13.28
CA LYS A 125 -6.98 5.64 14.73
C LYS A 125 -5.74 6.08 15.51
N HIS A 126 -4.57 6.04 14.89
CA HIS A 126 -3.37 6.58 15.47
C HIS A 126 -3.20 8.03 15.03
N ASN A 127 -3.66 8.97 15.86
CA ASN A 127 -3.37 10.39 15.71
C ASN A 127 -1.90 10.66 16.08
N TYR A 128 -0.98 10.27 15.21
CA TYR A 128 0.44 10.56 15.43
C TYR A 128 0.71 12.05 15.31
N VAL A 129 1.54 12.56 16.21
CA VAL A 129 2.18 13.86 16.04
C VAL A 129 3.40 13.64 15.15
N ILE A 130 3.32 14.05 13.90
CA ILE A 130 4.41 13.87 12.94
C ILE A 130 5.41 15.01 13.15
N GLN A 131 6.59 14.67 13.69
CA GLN A 131 7.67 15.62 13.93
C GLN A 131 8.62 15.67 12.73
N LYS A 132 9.00 16.87 12.31
CA LYS A 132 10.07 17.04 11.33
C LYS A 132 11.41 16.95 12.07
N ASP A 133 12.15 15.86 11.90
CA ASP A 133 13.53 15.79 12.42
C ASP A 133 14.37 16.90 11.77
N PRO A 134 15.16 17.67 12.53
CA PRO A 134 15.92 18.82 12.02
C PRO A 134 17.03 18.44 11.00
N LEU A 135 17.25 17.15 10.76
CA LEU A 135 18.27 16.61 9.85
C LEU A 135 17.71 16.03 8.54
N GLY A 136 16.41 16.22 8.23
CA GLY A 136 15.81 15.71 7.00
C GLY A 136 15.82 14.19 6.86
N ARG A 137 16.10 13.46 7.95
CA ARG A 137 15.97 12.00 8.02
C ARG A 137 14.54 11.66 8.43
N ARG A 138 14.01 10.63 7.78
CA ARG A 138 12.61 10.22 7.86
C ARG A 138 12.18 9.97 9.31
N CYS A 139 11.21 10.78 9.72
CA CYS A 139 10.37 10.75 10.92
C CYS A 139 10.36 9.40 11.67
N GLY A 140 10.91 9.40 12.89
CA GLY A 140 10.59 8.41 13.90
C GLY A 140 9.19 8.66 14.47
N LEU A 141 8.37 7.60 14.55
CA LEU A 141 7.09 7.64 15.25
C LEU A 141 7.36 7.69 16.75
N ALA A 142 7.22 8.86 17.38
CA ALA A 142 7.24 8.95 18.84
C ALA A 142 5.87 8.55 19.40
N PRO A 143 5.74 7.46 20.17
CA PRO A 143 4.49 7.14 20.86
C PRO A 143 4.27 8.16 21.99
N THR A 144 3.09 8.78 22.02
CA THR A 144 2.68 9.66 23.11
C THR A 144 2.44 8.83 24.37
N THR A 145 3.37 8.88 25.33
CA THR A 145 3.10 8.48 26.71
C THR A 145 2.18 9.52 27.33
N HIS A 146 0.94 9.13 27.60
CA HIS A 146 0.02 9.94 28.43
C HIS A 146 0.56 10.05 29.86
N MET A 147 0.73 11.28 30.34
CA MET A 147 0.61 11.68 31.75
C MET A 147 -0.24 12.95 31.81
#